data_AF-B5VRI9-F1
#
_entry.id   AF-B5VRI9-F1
#
_cell.length_a   1.000
_cell.length_b   1.000
_cell.length_c   1.000
_cell.angle_alpha   90.00
_cell.angle_beta   90.00
_cell.angle_gamma   90.00
#
_symmetry.space_group_name_H-M   'P 1'
#
loop_
_entity.id
_entity.type
_entity.pdbx_description
1 polymer ?
#
loop_
_entity_poly.entity_id
_entity_poly.type
_entity_poly.pdbx_seq_one_letter_code
_entity_poly.pdbx_strand_id
1 'polypeptide(L)'
;GSEDSPLGYQLSEMHDEFFFLTTAHRLVLMKANPLIIISATHHEIFPLDGVVTCASKSLLQALNRINFVCHIKELNCIAVASQLGLISLLRLTEYRGIYSFRQEYILGWEVQDPVNPSPECRCNRNLFDAPMYGADGESSDTYCGVCDVYFPMGDICGLDYTYASDSEELKRKGYATLYVASRGSLRAFKITTEHETTQ
;
A
#
# COMPACT_ATOMS: atom_id res chain seq x y z
N GLY A 1 29.08 -15.84 -13.19
CA GLY A 1 30.45 -16.20 -13.58
C GLY A 1 30.91 -17.37 -12.75
N SER A 2 31.70 -18.29 -13.31
CA SER A 2 32.31 -19.43 -12.62
C SER A 2 33.34 -18.96 -11.58
N GLU A 3 33.51 -19.74 -10.51
CA GLU A 3 34.34 -19.44 -9.34
C GLU A 3 35.85 -19.32 -9.63
N ASP A 4 36.31 -19.64 -10.85
CA ASP A 4 37.74 -19.71 -11.21
C ASP A 4 38.29 -18.49 -12.01
N SER A 5 37.57 -17.37 -12.09
CA SER A 5 38.09 -16.16 -12.77
C SER A 5 39.03 -15.37 -11.86
N PRO A 6 40.29 -15.09 -12.28
CA PRO A 6 41.25 -14.28 -11.50
C PRO A 6 40.84 -12.81 -11.34
N LEU A 7 39.74 -12.39 -11.98
CA LEU A 7 39.16 -11.05 -11.91
C LEU A 7 38.04 -10.92 -10.85
N GLY A 8 37.79 -11.97 -10.07
CA GLY A 8 36.66 -11.99 -9.14
C GLY A 8 35.31 -11.99 -9.85
N TYR A 9 34.23 -11.87 -9.08
CA TYR A 9 32.88 -11.80 -9.64
C TYR A 9 32.67 -10.43 -10.31
N GLN A 10 32.73 -10.37 -11.63
CA GLN A 10 32.30 -9.19 -12.39
C GLN A 10 30.78 -9.12 -12.38
N LEU A 11 30.25 -8.13 -11.66
CA LEU A 11 28.83 -7.75 -11.77
C LEU A 11 28.60 -7.14 -13.16
N SER A 12 27.46 -7.47 -13.78
CA SER A 12 27.01 -6.78 -14.99
C SER A 12 26.87 -5.29 -14.69
N GLU A 13 27.36 -4.45 -15.60
CA GLU A 13 27.22 -3.00 -15.47
C GLU A 13 25.74 -2.62 -15.54
N MET A 14 25.16 -2.30 -14.37
CA MET A 14 23.75 -1.93 -14.25
C MET A 14 23.54 -0.42 -14.46
N HIS A 15 23.61 0.02 -15.71
CA HIS A 15 23.57 1.44 -16.06
C HIS A 15 22.16 2.07 -16.09
N ASP A 16 21.13 1.27 -16.35
CA ASP A 16 19.75 1.74 -16.53
C ASP A 16 18.76 1.10 -15.54
N GLU A 17 19.29 0.26 -14.63
CA GLU A 17 18.51 -0.40 -13.60
C GLU A 17 18.40 0.45 -12.34
N PHE A 18 17.26 0.29 -11.67
CA PHE A 18 16.98 0.92 -10.40
C PHE A 18 16.71 -0.15 -9.34
N PHE A 19 17.23 0.10 -8.14
CA PHE A 19 16.78 -0.57 -6.94
C PHE A 19 15.61 0.22 -6.36
N PHE A 20 14.51 -0.49 -6.12
CA PHE A 20 13.44 -0.02 -5.28
C PHE A 20 13.67 -0.53 -3.86
N LEU A 21 13.86 0.39 -2.92
CA LEU A 21 14.10 0.06 -1.52
C LEU A 21 12.94 0.56 -0.68
N THR A 22 12.47 -0.29 0.22
CA THR A 22 11.47 0.06 1.21
C THR A 22 12.09 0.10 2.59
N THR A 23 11.68 1.08 3.38
CA THR A 23 11.85 1.10 4.82
C THR A 23 10.50 0.79 5.47
N ALA A 24 10.41 0.90 6.80
CA ALA A 24 9.12 0.77 7.47
C ALA A 24 8.08 1.80 7.00
N HIS A 25 8.48 3.01 6.60
CA HIS A 25 7.52 4.11 6.32
C HIS A 25 7.79 4.88 5.03
N ARG A 26 8.90 4.61 4.35
CA ARG A 26 9.38 5.38 3.19
C ARG A 26 9.87 4.48 2.08
N LEU A 27 9.84 5.02 0.86
CA LEU A 27 10.34 4.37 -0.34
C LEU A 27 11.47 5.18 -0.93
N VAL A 28 12.44 4.47 -1.49
CA VAL A 28 13.63 5.05 -2.09
C VAL A 28 13.85 4.40 -3.45
N LEU A 29 14.09 5.23 -4.45
CA LEU A 29 14.56 4.82 -5.76
C LEU A 29 16.04 5.16 -5.87
N MET A 30 16.84 4.12 -6.08
CA MET A 30 18.29 4.22 -6.15
C MET A 30 18.76 3.70 -7.50
N LYS A 31 19.63 4.43 -8.17
CA LYS A 31 20.27 3.96 -9.40
C LYS A 31 21.22 2.81 -9.05
N ALA A 32 21.18 1.71 -9.79
CA ALA A 32 21.99 0.53 -9.48
C ALA A 32 23.51 0.78 -9.63
N ASN A 33 23.91 1.61 -10.59
CA ASN A 33 25.26 2.13 -10.71
C ASN A 33 25.21 3.67 -10.87
N PRO A 34 25.76 4.48 -9.94
CA PRO A 34 26.71 4.13 -8.88
C PRO A 34 26.09 4.11 -7.47
N LEU A 35 24.92 3.48 -7.29
CA LEU A 35 24.21 3.40 -6.00
C LEU A 35 23.81 4.78 -5.44
N ILE A 36 23.37 5.67 -6.33
CA ILE A 36 22.90 7.01 -5.94
C ILE A 36 21.39 6.98 -5.73
N ILE A 37 20.94 7.51 -4.58
CA ILE A 37 19.52 7.79 -4.34
C ILE A 37 19.11 8.94 -5.27
N ILE A 38 18.19 8.64 -6.19
CA ILE A 38 17.68 9.64 -7.15
C ILE A 38 16.34 10.23 -6.72
N SER A 39 15.59 9.49 -5.91
CA SER A 39 14.31 9.93 -5.37
C SER A 39 14.00 9.19 -4.08
N ALA A 40 13.40 9.88 -3.12
CA ALA A 40 12.89 9.29 -1.89
C ALA A 40 11.57 9.98 -1.49
N THR A 41 10.68 9.24 -0.84
CA THR A 41 9.48 9.86 -0.28
C THR A 41 9.86 10.77 0.89
N HIS A 42 9.45 12.03 0.81
CA HIS A 42 9.72 13.02 1.85
C HIS A 42 8.91 12.74 3.13
N HIS A 43 7.64 12.35 2.95
CA HIS A 43 6.72 12.01 4.03
C HIS A 43 6.57 10.50 4.20
N GLU A 44 5.93 10.09 5.29
CA GLU A 44 5.48 8.70 5.47
C GLU A 44 4.49 8.34 4.36
N ILE A 45 4.61 7.13 3.83
CA ILE A 45 3.68 6.60 2.81
C ILE A 45 2.23 6.58 3.32
N PHE A 46 2.07 6.36 4.62
CA PHE A 46 0.79 6.29 5.31
C PHE A 46 0.76 7.33 6.43
N PRO A 47 0.39 8.59 6.11
CA PRO A 47 0.33 9.65 7.10
C PRO A 47 -0.87 9.44 8.03
N LEU A 48 -0.60 9.11 9.29
CA LEU A 48 -1.63 8.96 10.34
C LEU A 48 -1.61 10.09 11.37
N ASP A 49 -0.87 11.16 11.10
CA ASP A 49 -0.84 12.33 11.96
C ASP A 49 -2.24 12.97 12.02
N GLY A 50 -2.77 13.10 13.24
CA GLY A 50 -4.09 13.67 13.48
C GLY A 50 -5.25 12.66 13.46
N VAL A 51 -5.02 11.41 13.10
CA VAL A 51 -6.03 10.35 13.17
C VAL A 51 -6.32 9.97 14.63
N VAL A 52 -7.60 9.97 15.00
CA VAL A 52 -8.07 9.62 16.34
C VAL A 52 -8.83 8.30 16.30
N THR A 53 -8.35 7.29 17.02
CA THR A 53 -9.06 6.01 17.14
C THR A 53 -9.08 5.50 18.58
N CYS A 54 -9.96 4.54 18.85
CA CYS A 54 -10.00 3.84 20.13
C CYS A 54 -8.91 2.76 20.29
N ALA A 55 -8.08 2.54 19.27
CA ALA A 55 -6.91 1.67 19.38
C ALA A 55 -5.75 2.42 20.04
N SER A 56 -4.87 1.71 20.75
CA SER A 56 -3.71 2.35 21.36
C SER A 56 -2.77 2.90 20.27
N LYS A 57 -2.18 4.07 20.52
CA LYS A 57 -1.23 4.71 19.59
C LYS A 57 -0.05 3.79 19.24
N SER A 58 0.45 3.05 20.21
CA SER A 58 1.55 2.10 20.01
C SER A 58 1.17 0.97 19.06
N LEU A 59 -0.06 0.44 19.16
CA LEU A 59 -0.56 -0.57 18.24
C LEU A 59 -0.68 0.00 16.82
N LEU A 60 -1.32 1.17 16.65
CA LEU A 60 -1.43 1.80 15.33
C LEU A 60 -0.06 2.01 14.68
N GLN A 61 0.92 2.52 15.42
CA GLN A 61 2.29 2.73 14.91
C GLN A 61 3.00 1.43 14.54
N ALA A 62 2.82 0.36 15.34
CA ALA A 62 3.42 -0.94 15.05
C ALA A 62 2.88 -1.54 13.74
N LEU A 63 1.60 -1.28 13.42
CA LEU A 63 0.91 -1.81 12.25
C LEU A 63 1.04 -0.92 11.02
N ASN A 64 1.28 0.37 11.22
CA ASN A 64 1.49 1.35 10.16
C ASN A 64 2.90 1.26 9.55
N ARG A 65 3.30 0.07 9.12
CA ARG A 65 4.58 -0.21 8.50
C ARG A 65 4.36 -0.87 7.15
N ILE A 66 5.20 -0.56 6.16
CA ILE A 66 5.19 -1.21 4.87
C ILE A 66 5.62 -2.67 5.07
N ASN A 67 4.66 -3.58 4.92
CA ASN A 67 4.86 -5.01 5.14
C ASN A 67 4.78 -5.79 3.82
N PHE A 68 4.01 -5.27 2.85
CA PHE A 68 3.81 -5.92 1.56
C PHE A 68 4.16 -4.96 0.44
N VAL A 69 4.81 -5.49 -0.58
CA VAL A 69 5.22 -4.76 -1.78
C VAL A 69 4.88 -5.63 -2.99
N CYS A 70 4.15 -5.06 -3.94
CA CYS A 70 3.75 -5.72 -5.16
C CYS A 70 4.16 -4.83 -6.35
N HIS A 71 5.05 -5.33 -7.21
CA HIS A 71 5.50 -4.63 -8.40
C HIS A 71 4.64 -5.03 -9.60
N ILE A 72 3.83 -4.10 -10.08
CA ILE A 72 2.97 -4.22 -11.25
C ILE A 72 3.74 -3.69 -12.46
N LYS A 73 4.50 -4.59 -13.08
CA LYS A 73 5.54 -4.27 -14.07
C LYS A 73 4.96 -3.59 -15.31
N GLU A 74 3.84 -4.10 -15.80
CA GLU A 74 3.20 -3.68 -17.04
C GLU A 74 2.69 -2.23 -16.97
N LEU A 75 2.42 -1.74 -15.75
CA LEU A 75 1.94 -0.38 -15.52
C LEU A 75 3.00 0.54 -14.92
N ASN A 76 4.23 0.05 -14.74
CA ASN A 76 5.31 0.71 -14.00
C ASN A 76 4.86 1.21 -12.63
N CYS A 77 4.06 0.39 -11.93
CA CYS A 77 3.48 0.73 -10.64
C CYS A 77 4.00 -0.17 -9.54
N ILE A 78 4.05 0.37 -8.32
CA ILE A 78 4.27 -0.39 -7.11
C ILE A 78 3.10 -0.14 -6.17
N ALA A 79 2.46 -1.22 -5.73
CA ALA A 79 1.53 -1.18 -4.62
C ALA A 79 2.27 -1.58 -3.34
N VAL A 80 2.10 -0.80 -2.28
CA VAL A 80 2.61 -1.12 -0.96
C VAL A 80 1.47 -1.13 0.04
N ALA A 81 1.52 -2.01 1.04
CA ALA A 81 0.50 -2.10 2.07
C ALA A 81 1.06 -2.23 3.48
N SER A 82 0.26 -1.75 4.43
CA SER A 82 0.47 -1.93 5.86
C SER A 82 -0.46 -2.98 6.43
N GLN A 83 -0.07 -3.59 7.55
CA GLN A 83 -0.97 -4.48 8.30
C GLN A 83 -2.16 -3.72 8.91
N LEU A 84 -2.08 -2.39 9.04
CA LEU A 84 -3.20 -1.57 9.47
C LEU A 84 -4.35 -1.57 8.45
N GLY A 85 -4.10 -1.97 7.21
CA GLY A 85 -5.11 -1.98 6.14
C GLY A 85 -4.95 -0.89 5.10
N LEU A 86 -3.92 -0.06 5.22
CA LEU A 86 -3.66 1.00 4.25
C LEU A 86 -2.86 0.47 3.07
N ILE A 87 -3.25 0.90 1.87
CA ILE A 87 -2.60 0.54 0.61
C ILE A 87 -2.29 1.82 -0.15
N SER A 88 -1.05 1.94 -0.62
CA SER A 88 -0.60 3.05 -1.44
C SER A 88 -0.20 2.52 -2.81
N LEU A 89 -0.75 3.12 -3.87
CA LEU A 89 -0.32 2.89 -5.24
C LEU A 89 0.63 4.00 -5.67
N LEU A 90 1.81 3.62 -6.14
CA LEU A 90 2.82 4.55 -6.64
C LEU A 90 3.18 4.23 -8.08
N ARG A 91 3.17 5.24 -8.95
CA ARG A 91 3.55 5.09 -10.35
C ARG A 91 4.91 5.70 -10.61
N LEU A 92 5.75 4.98 -11.35
CA LEU A 92 7.00 5.51 -11.84
C LEU A 92 6.72 6.62 -12.86
N THR A 93 7.33 7.77 -12.63
CA THR A 93 7.21 8.95 -13.46
C THR A 93 8.60 9.47 -13.79
N GLU A 94 8.72 10.17 -14.92
CA GLU A 94 9.96 10.81 -15.34
C GLU A 94 9.72 12.32 -15.51
N TYR A 95 10.60 13.12 -14.93
CA TYR A 95 10.63 14.55 -15.18
C TYR A 95 12.06 14.99 -15.47
N ARG A 96 12.29 15.46 -16.70
CA ARG A 96 13.62 15.92 -17.18
C ARG A 96 14.73 14.86 -16.99
N GLY A 97 14.45 13.59 -17.29
CA GLY A 97 15.42 12.50 -17.12
C GLY A 97 15.56 11.98 -15.69
N ILE A 98 14.82 12.54 -14.72
CA ILE A 98 14.83 12.08 -13.33
C ILE A 98 13.60 11.21 -13.09
N TYR A 99 13.84 9.97 -12.70
CA TYR A 99 12.80 9.01 -12.35
C TYR A 99 12.40 9.15 -10.88
N SER A 100 11.10 9.10 -10.61
CA SER A 100 10.54 9.16 -9.26
C SER A 100 9.19 8.47 -9.19
N PHE A 101 8.85 7.94 -8.02
CA PHE A 101 7.53 7.37 -7.75
C PHE A 101 6.57 8.45 -7.24
N ARG A 102 5.49 8.69 -7.99
CA ARG A 102 4.37 9.51 -7.56
C ARG A 102 3.33 8.64 -6.89
N GLN A 103 2.96 8.95 -5.66
CA GLN A 103 1.83 8.34 -4.96
C GLN A 103 0.52 8.83 -5.57
N GLU A 104 -0.31 7.92 -6.09
CA GLU A 104 -1.57 8.26 -6.77
C GLU A 104 -2.76 8.13 -5.82
N TYR A 105 -2.81 7.07 -5.02
CA TYR A 105 -3.95 6.76 -4.16
C TYR A 105 -3.49 6.19 -2.82
N ILE A 106 -4.24 6.53 -1.76
CA ILE A 106 -4.23 5.83 -0.47
C ILE A 106 -5.62 5.24 -0.29
N LEU A 107 -5.69 3.92 -0.14
CA LEU A 107 -6.91 3.15 0.09
C LEU A 107 -6.87 2.53 1.48
N GLY A 108 -8.05 2.18 2.02
CA GLY A 108 -8.15 1.36 3.23
C GLY A 108 -8.43 2.09 4.53
N TRP A 109 -8.82 3.37 4.44
CA TRP A 109 -9.49 4.08 5.52
C TRP A 109 -10.87 4.58 5.08
N GLU A 110 -11.77 4.72 6.04
CA GLU A 110 -13.09 5.33 5.86
C GLU A 110 -13.25 6.40 6.93
N VAL A 111 -13.53 7.64 6.54
CA VAL A 111 -13.71 8.75 7.47
C VAL A 111 -15.09 8.64 8.13
N GLN A 112 -15.16 8.95 9.41
CA GLN A 112 -16.36 8.88 10.23
C GLN A 112 -16.50 10.16 11.04
N ASP A 113 -17.73 10.58 11.33
CA ASP A 113 -17.99 11.71 12.23
C ASP A 113 -18.25 11.18 13.67
N PRO A 114 -17.28 11.33 14.60
CA PRO A 114 -17.48 10.94 15.99
C PRO A 114 -18.51 11.82 16.72
N VAL A 115 -18.75 13.05 16.26
CA VAL A 115 -19.71 13.97 16.87
C VAL A 115 -21.15 13.61 16.49
N ASN A 116 -21.37 13.15 15.25
CA ASN A 116 -22.67 12.72 14.75
C ASN A 116 -22.59 11.31 14.13
N PRO A 117 -22.45 10.25 14.95
CA PRO A 117 -22.23 8.90 14.45
C PRO A 117 -23.44 8.35 13.69
N SER A 118 -23.18 7.82 12.49
CA SER A 118 -24.17 7.08 11.72
C SER A 118 -24.24 5.61 12.17
N PRO A 119 -25.33 4.88 11.84
CA PRO A 119 -25.42 3.43 12.10
C PRO A 119 -24.33 2.60 11.39
N GLU A 120 -23.70 3.14 10.35
CA GLU A 120 -22.62 2.49 9.61
C GLU A 120 -21.27 2.63 10.29
N CYS A 121 -21.16 3.49 11.31
CA CYS A 121 -19.90 3.70 12.01
C CYS A 121 -19.38 2.41 12.68
N ARG A 122 -18.05 2.25 12.70
CA ARG A 122 -17.33 1.08 13.18
C ARG A 122 -16.14 1.47 14.06
N CYS A 123 -15.79 0.55 14.97
CA CYS A 123 -14.66 0.69 15.89
C CYS A 123 -13.42 -0.04 15.38
N ASN A 124 -12.25 0.58 15.55
CA ASN A 124 -10.95 -0.08 15.34
C ASN A 124 -10.52 -0.97 16.53
N ARG A 125 -11.43 -1.29 17.45
CA ARG A 125 -11.12 -2.16 18.60
C ARG A 125 -10.81 -3.60 18.13
N ASN A 126 -11.42 -4.02 17.03
CA ASN A 126 -11.29 -5.36 16.45
C ASN A 126 -10.53 -5.32 15.12
N LEU A 127 -9.39 -4.62 15.06
CA LEU A 127 -8.55 -4.58 13.85
C LEU A 127 -8.10 -5.96 13.35
N PHE A 128 -8.14 -6.99 14.22
CA PHE A 128 -7.64 -8.35 13.96
C PHE A 128 -8.68 -9.47 14.13
N ASP A 129 -9.98 -9.15 14.17
CA ASP A 129 -11.00 -10.17 14.50
C ASP A 129 -10.69 -10.95 15.79
N ALA A 130 -10.02 -10.31 16.76
CA ALA A 130 -9.76 -10.95 18.04
C ALA A 130 -11.10 -11.16 18.76
N PRO A 131 -11.43 -12.39 19.21
CA PRO A 131 -12.57 -12.58 20.09
C PRO A 131 -12.35 -11.71 21.32
N MET A 132 -13.33 -10.87 21.63
CA MET A 132 -13.31 -9.98 22.78
C MET A 132 -13.42 -10.85 24.05
N TYR A 133 -12.31 -11.42 24.50
CA TYR A 133 -12.28 -12.21 25.71
C TYR A 133 -12.48 -11.28 26.92
N GLY A 134 -13.70 -11.27 27.46
CA GLY A 134 -14.01 -10.79 28.80
C GLY A 134 -14.95 -9.59 28.85
N ALA A 135 -16.25 -9.88 28.86
CA ALA A 135 -17.31 -9.32 29.70
C ALA A 135 -18.62 -9.44 28.92
N ASP A 136 -19.43 -10.42 29.32
CA ASP A 136 -20.88 -10.33 29.23
C ASP A 136 -21.51 -10.30 27.83
N GLY A 137 -21.12 -11.20 26.93
CA GLY A 137 -22.01 -11.76 25.87
C GLY A 137 -22.70 -10.81 24.88
N GLU A 138 -22.54 -9.50 25.00
CA GLU A 138 -23.04 -8.49 24.10
C GLU A 138 -21.89 -8.08 23.19
N SER A 139 -21.99 -8.50 21.93
CA SER A 139 -21.28 -7.81 20.85
C SER A 139 -21.71 -6.34 20.93
N SER A 140 -20.91 -5.49 21.57
CA SER A 140 -21.13 -4.05 21.45
C SER A 140 -20.59 -3.64 20.08
N ASP A 141 -21.30 -4.04 19.02
CA ASP A 141 -21.17 -3.47 17.66
C ASP A 141 -21.48 -1.96 17.66
N THR A 142 -21.87 -1.42 18.82
CA THR A 142 -21.98 0.00 19.09
C THR A 142 -20.65 0.71 18.87
N TYR A 143 -20.69 1.69 17.97
CA TYR A 143 -19.61 2.63 17.73
C TYR A 143 -19.17 3.35 19.01
N CYS A 144 -17.86 3.54 19.21
CA CYS A 144 -17.28 4.01 20.47
C CYS A 144 -17.34 5.53 20.68
N GLY A 145 -17.81 6.31 19.70
CA GLY A 145 -17.90 7.76 19.78
C GLY A 145 -16.56 8.51 19.61
N VAL A 146 -15.46 7.79 19.28
CA VAL A 146 -14.11 8.37 19.27
C VAL A 146 -13.36 8.19 17.93
N CYS A 147 -13.66 7.14 17.15
CA CYS A 147 -12.88 6.85 15.95
C CYS A 147 -13.27 7.73 14.75
N ASP A 148 -12.48 8.74 14.42
CA ASP A 148 -12.70 9.56 13.23
C ASP A 148 -12.38 8.84 11.91
N VAL A 149 -11.73 7.68 11.98
CA VAL A 149 -11.52 6.79 10.83
C VAL A 149 -11.77 5.33 11.20
N TYR A 150 -12.15 4.52 10.22
CA TYR A 150 -12.20 3.06 10.29
C TYR A 150 -11.25 2.44 9.27
N PHE A 151 -10.60 1.33 9.62
CA PHE A 151 -9.72 0.58 8.71
C PHE A 151 -10.39 -0.73 8.26
N PRO A 152 -11.23 -0.71 7.20
CA PRO A 152 -11.98 -1.89 6.75
C PRO A 152 -11.10 -3.04 6.27
N MET A 153 -9.87 -2.75 5.88
CA MET A 153 -8.88 -3.72 5.39
C MET A 153 -7.81 -4.06 6.43
N GLY A 154 -8.03 -3.77 7.72
CA GLY A 154 -7.10 -4.18 8.77
C GLY A 154 -6.70 -5.66 8.67
N ASP A 155 -5.50 -5.98 9.13
CA ASP A 155 -4.90 -7.31 9.04
C ASP A 155 -4.70 -7.79 7.58
N ILE A 156 -4.10 -6.94 6.74
CA ILE A 156 -3.61 -7.38 5.42
C ILE A 156 -2.55 -8.45 5.64
N CYS A 157 -2.73 -9.59 4.96
CA CYS A 157 -1.82 -10.74 5.03
C CYS A 157 -1.20 -11.09 3.66
N GLY A 158 -1.67 -10.47 2.57
CA GLY A 158 -1.10 -10.69 1.25
C GLY A 158 -1.57 -9.70 0.19
N LEU A 159 -0.70 -9.49 -0.80
CA LEU A 159 -0.96 -8.75 -2.03
C LEU A 159 -0.51 -9.60 -3.22
N ASP A 160 -1.32 -9.64 -4.27
CA ASP A 160 -0.92 -10.19 -5.56
C ASP A 160 -1.67 -9.47 -6.69
N TYR A 161 -1.27 -9.66 -7.94
CA TYR A 161 -1.95 -9.04 -9.07
C TYR A 161 -2.06 -9.95 -10.29
N THR A 162 -3.09 -9.70 -11.09
CA THR A 162 -3.17 -10.19 -12.47
C THR A 162 -3.16 -9.02 -13.43
N TYR A 163 -2.59 -9.23 -14.62
CA TYR A 163 -2.62 -8.26 -15.70
C TYR A 163 -3.46 -8.78 -16.86
N ALA A 164 -4.38 -7.94 -17.33
CA ALA A 164 -5.11 -8.17 -18.56
C ALA A 164 -4.55 -7.23 -19.62
N SER A 165 -4.09 -7.79 -20.74
CA SER A 165 -3.56 -7.03 -21.87
C SER A 165 -4.66 -6.26 -22.60
N ASP A 166 -4.21 -5.31 -23.43
CA ASP A 166 -5.06 -4.56 -24.34
C ASP A 166 -5.88 -5.51 -25.24
N SER A 167 -7.12 -5.12 -25.50
CA SER A 167 -8.01 -5.82 -26.41
C SER A 167 -8.62 -4.81 -27.37
N GLU A 168 -8.16 -4.85 -28.63
CA GLU A 168 -8.66 -4.02 -29.73
C GLU A 168 -10.16 -4.30 -30.00
N GLU A 169 -10.56 -5.58 -29.94
CA GLU A 169 -11.94 -6.02 -30.15
C GLU A 169 -12.91 -5.40 -29.14
N LEU A 170 -12.47 -5.29 -27.88
CA LEU A 170 -13.27 -4.75 -26.78
C LEU A 170 -13.00 -3.24 -26.54
N LYS A 171 -12.14 -2.61 -27.34
CA LYS A 171 -11.63 -1.23 -27.15
C LYS A 171 -11.18 -0.98 -25.71
N ARG A 172 -10.52 -1.97 -25.11
CA ARG A 172 -10.14 -1.95 -23.69
C ARG A 172 -8.63 -1.87 -23.55
N LYS A 173 -8.16 -0.82 -22.89
CA LYS A 173 -6.75 -0.71 -22.47
C LYS A 173 -6.43 -1.71 -21.36
N GLY A 174 -5.17 -2.11 -21.33
CA GLY A 174 -4.61 -3.01 -20.34
C GLY A 174 -4.76 -2.45 -18.93
N TYR A 175 -5.01 -3.35 -18.00
CA TYR A 175 -5.24 -3.00 -16.60
C TYR A 175 -4.73 -4.13 -15.70
N ALA A 176 -4.29 -3.74 -14.51
CA ALA A 176 -3.98 -4.69 -13.45
C ALA A 176 -5.16 -4.81 -12.51
N THR A 177 -5.38 -6.02 -11.99
CA THR A 177 -6.27 -6.26 -10.86
C THR A 177 -5.41 -6.60 -9.67
N LEU A 178 -5.33 -5.69 -8.70
CA LEU A 178 -4.63 -5.91 -7.42
C LEU A 178 -5.57 -6.64 -6.47
N TYR A 179 -5.17 -7.83 -6.04
CA TYR A 179 -5.85 -8.61 -5.02
C TYR A 179 -5.24 -8.35 -3.66
N VAL A 180 -6.11 -8.16 -2.66
CA VAL A 180 -5.73 -7.86 -1.28
C VAL A 180 -6.42 -8.87 -0.38
N ALA A 181 -5.63 -9.69 0.30
CA ALA A 181 -6.11 -10.62 1.30
C ALA A 181 -6.05 -9.96 2.68
N SER A 182 -7.19 -9.88 3.37
CA SER A 182 -7.32 -9.30 4.71
C SER A 182 -8.50 -9.91 5.44
N ARG A 183 -8.37 -10.29 6.72
CA ARG A 183 -9.49 -10.78 7.56
C ARG A 183 -10.36 -11.85 6.90
N GLY A 184 -9.70 -12.86 6.31
CA GLY A 184 -10.38 -13.96 5.60
C GLY A 184 -11.16 -13.55 4.35
N SER A 185 -11.05 -12.29 3.92
CA SER A 185 -11.71 -11.72 2.73
C SER A 185 -10.67 -11.40 1.66
N LEU A 186 -11.07 -11.55 0.40
CA LEU A 186 -10.28 -11.14 -0.75
C LEU A 186 -10.97 -9.96 -1.45
N ARG A 187 -10.27 -8.83 -1.54
CA ARG A 187 -10.73 -7.63 -2.25
C ARG A 187 -9.92 -7.46 -3.54
N ALA A 188 -10.55 -6.90 -4.56
CA ALA A 188 -9.92 -6.66 -5.86
C ALA A 188 -10.05 -5.19 -6.26
N PHE A 189 -8.93 -4.57 -6.63
CA PHE A 189 -8.86 -3.18 -7.08
C PHE A 189 -8.36 -3.14 -8.51
N LYS A 190 -9.11 -2.46 -9.39
CA LYS A 190 -8.70 -2.25 -10.78
C LYS A 190 -7.76 -1.05 -10.87
N ILE A 191 -6.61 -1.24 -11.50
CA ILE A 191 -5.59 -0.21 -11.72
C ILE A 191 -5.41 -0.03 -13.22
N THR A 192 -5.60 1.20 -13.70
CA THR A 192 -5.48 1.59 -15.11
C THR A 192 -4.31 2.55 -15.32
N THR A 193 -3.94 2.76 -16.58
CA THR A 193 -2.94 3.78 -16.99
C THR A 193 -3.51 5.19 -17.05
N GLU A 194 -4.83 5.32 -17.23
CA GLU A 194 -5.51 6.61 -17.31
C GLU A 194 -6.15 6.95 -15.95
N HIS A 195 -5.93 8.18 -15.50
CA HIS A 195 -6.91 8.84 -14.64
C HIS A 195 -8.06 9.21 -15.56
N GLU A 196 -9.24 8.59 -15.38
CA GLU A 196 -10.47 9.16 -15.94
C GLU A 196 -10.54 10.60 -15.42
N THR A 197 -10.21 11.56 -16.29
CA THR A 197 -10.38 12.97 -16.01
C THR A 197 -11.87 13.17 -16.10
N THR A 198 -12.56 12.98 -14.98
CA THR A 198 -13.94 13.38 -14.83
C THR A 198 -13.95 14.90 -14.95
N GLN A 199 -14.31 15.39 -16.14
CA GLN A 199 -14.69 16.78 -16.38
C GLN A 199 -16.06 17.04 -15.73
#